data_AF-A0A1Q9UQS9-F1
#
_entry.id   AF-A0A1Q9UQS9-F1
#
_cell.length_a   1.000
_cell.length_b   1.000
_cell.length_c   1.000
_cell.angle_alpha   90.00
_cell.angle_beta   90.00
_cell.angle_gamma   90.00
#
_symmetry.space_group_name_H-M   'P 1'
#
loop_
_entity.id
_entity.type
_entity.pdbx_description
1 polymer ?
#
loop_
_entity_poly.entity_id
_entity_poly.type
_entity_poly.pdbx_seq_one_letter_code
_entity_poly.pdbx_strand_id
1 'polypeptide(L)' 'MTAGGTAWHRMLTNRECARAQGFADGHEFVGKTAEVKRQIGNAVPVGIAAWLGTRAAHALTTTHLAA' A
#
# COMPACT_ATOMS: atom_id res chain seq x y z
N MET A 1 22.97 -8.00 23.26
CA MET A 1 23.42 -8.05 21.85
C MET A 1 24.87 -8.53 21.88
N THR A 2 25.09 -9.81 21.59
CA THR A 2 26.41 -10.45 21.68
C THR A 2 27.28 -10.02 20.49
N ALA A 3 28.51 -9.63 20.79
CA ALA A 3 29.56 -9.33 19.82
C ALA A 3 29.91 -10.62 19.04
N GLY A 4 29.51 -10.73 17.78
CA GLY A 4 29.99 -11.78 16.86
C GLY A 4 28.95 -12.61 16.09
N GLY A 5 27.65 -12.33 16.19
CA GLY A 5 26.63 -13.09 15.45
C GLY A 5 26.20 -12.45 14.12
N THR A 6 26.37 -13.13 12.99
CA THR A 6 25.81 -12.71 11.70
C THR A 6 24.27 -12.67 11.77
N ALA A 7 23.67 -11.51 11.51
CA ALA A 7 22.21 -11.38 11.46
C ALA A 7 21.68 -11.90 10.12
N TRP A 8 20.98 -13.03 10.14
CA TRP A 8 20.41 -13.67 8.95
C TRP A 8 19.08 -13.06 8.48
N HIS A 9 18.49 -12.17 9.28
CA HIS A 9 17.20 -11.55 8.99
C HIS A 9 17.28 -10.03 9.14
N ARG A 10 16.66 -9.31 8.20
CA ARG A 10 16.48 -7.86 8.25
C ARG A 10 15.00 -7.49 8.16
N MET A 11 14.67 -6.31 8.67
CA MET A 11 13.38 -5.71 8.41
C MET A 11 13.19 -5.41 6.92
N LEU A 12 11.93 -5.46 6.48
CA LEU A 12 11.55 -4.95 5.17
C LEU A 12 11.78 -3.45 5.09
N THR A 13 12.25 -3.01 3.93
CA THR A 13 12.38 -1.60 3.57
C THR A 13 10.99 -1.01 3.27
N ASN A 14 10.88 0.32 3.34
CA ASN A 14 9.65 1.01 2.94
C ASN A 14 9.24 0.64 1.51
N ARG A 15 10.19 0.50 0.58
CA ARG A 15 9.90 0.10 -0.81
C ARG A 15 9.32 -1.30 -0.91
N GLU A 16 9.83 -2.26 -0.14
CA GLU A 16 9.29 -3.63 -0.11
C GLU A 16 7.89 -3.67 0.49
N CYS A 17 7.65 -2.94 1.58
CA CYS A 17 6.30 -2.80 2.15
C CYS A 17 5.34 -2.12 1.16
N ALA A 18 5.78 -1.10 0.43
CA ALA A 18 4.97 -0.42 -0.57
C ALA A 18 4.58 -1.36 -1.73
N ARG A 19 5.52 -2.21 -2.19
CA ARG A 19 5.22 -3.25 -3.18
C ARG A 19 4.23 -4.27 -2.65
N ALA A 20 4.37 -4.70 -1.39
CA ALA A 20 3.41 -5.61 -0.77
C ALA A 20 1.98 -5.02 -0.70
N GLN A 21 1.87 -3.70 -0.53
CA GLN A 21 0.59 -2.98 -0.59
C GLN A 21 0.07 -2.75 -2.03
N GLY A 22 0.87 -3.06 -3.06
CA GLY A 22 0.51 -2.88 -4.47
C GLY A 22 0.76 -1.48 -5.03
N PHE A 23 1.54 -0.64 -4.34
CA PHE A 23 1.96 0.66 -4.90
C PHE A 23 2.95 0.48 -6.07
N ALA A 24 2.77 1.27 -7.11
CA ALA A 24 3.67 1.30 -8.25
C ALA A 24 5.12 1.66 -7.85
N ASP A 25 6.09 1.20 -8.66
CA ASP A 25 7.52 1.44 -8.43
C ASP A 25 7.91 2.93 -8.45
N GLY A 26 7.20 3.74 -9.23
CA GLY A 26 7.34 5.20 -9.27
C GLY A 26 6.43 5.98 -8.31
N HIS A 27 5.72 5.33 -7.38
CA HIS A 27 4.90 6.08 -6.41
C HIS A 27 5.81 6.80 -5.40
N GLU A 28 5.68 8.13 -5.34
CA GLU A 28 6.45 8.98 -4.43
C GLU A 28 5.74 9.15 -3.09
N PHE A 29 6.43 8.77 -2.00
CA PHE A 29 5.98 9.04 -0.64
C PHE A 29 6.70 10.27 -0.09
N VAL A 30 5.95 11.23 0.45
CA VAL A 30 6.49 12.49 0.97
C VAL A 30 6.51 12.46 2.50
N GLY A 31 7.61 12.92 3.08
CA GLY A 31 7.79 13.03 4.53
C GLY A 31 9.03 12.28 5.04
N LYS A 32 9.17 12.19 6.36
CA LYS A 32 10.28 11.48 7.00
C LYS A 32 10.11 9.96 6.85
N THR A 33 11.21 9.21 6.87
CA THR A 33 11.19 7.74 6.71
C THR A 33 10.19 7.01 7.62
N ALA A 34 10.07 7.43 8.88
CA ALA A 34 9.12 6.84 9.83
C ALA A 34 7.66 7.20 9.51
N GLU A 35 7.40 8.41 9.02
CA GLU A 35 6.08 8.85 8.58
C GLU A 35 5.65 8.09 7.33
N VAL A 36 6.56 7.93 6.36
CA VAL A 36 6.35 7.12 5.16
C VAL A 36 6.04 5.68 5.52
N LYS A 37 6.77 5.08 6.48
CA LYS A 37 6.48 3.73 6.96
C LYS A 37 5.05 3.62 7.51
N ARG A 38 4.58 4.63 8.25
CA ARG A 38 3.20 4.70 8.76
C ARG A 38 2.18 4.92 7.65
N GLN A 39 2.46 5.77 6.67
CA GLN A 39 1.59 5.97 5.49
C GLN A 39 1.38 4.64 4.75
N ILE A 40 2.46 3.91 4.46
CA ILE A 40 2.42 2.61 3.78
C ILE A 40 1.68 1.57 4.64
N GLY A 41 2.00 1.48 5.93
CA GLY A 41 1.41 0.49 6.84
C GLY A 41 -0.09 0.68 7.08
N ASN A 42 -0.55 1.93 7.09
CA ASN A 42 -1.96 2.26 7.32
C ASN A 42 -2.79 2.30 6.03
N ALA A 43 -2.17 2.23 4.85
CA ALA A 43 -2.88 2.26 3.58
C ALA A 43 -3.71 0.98 3.36
N VAL A 44 -4.82 1.14 2.64
CA VAL A 44 -5.55 0.01 2.04
C VAL A 44 -4.74 -0.52 0.85
N PRO A 45 -4.57 -1.85 0.69
CA PRO A 45 -3.90 -2.41 -0.49
C PRO A 45 -4.55 -1.94 -1.79
N VAL A 46 -3.75 -1.54 -2.77
CA VAL A 46 -4.21 -0.91 -4.03
C VAL A 46 -5.20 -1.81 -4.79
N GLY A 47 -4.94 -3.13 -4.84
CA GLY A 47 -5.83 -4.07 -5.52
C GLY A 47 -7.23 -4.16 -4.89
N ILE A 48 -7.32 -4.04 -3.56
CA ILE A 48 -8.61 -4.05 -2.84
C ILE A 48 -9.38 -2.76 -3.14
N ALA A 49 -8.70 -1.61 -3.06
CA ALA A 49 -9.31 -0.32 -3.37
C ALA A 49 -9.83 -0.25 -4.81
N ALA A 50 -9.06 -0.76 -5.77
CA ALA A 50 -9.48 -0.82 -7.17
C ALA A 50 -10.74 -1.70 -7.36
N TRP A 51 -10.76 -2.90 -6.77
CA TRP A 51 -11.89 -3.82 -6.85
C TRP A 51 -13.18 -3.24 -6.27
N LEU A 52 -13.08 -2.51 -5.14
CA LEU A 52 -14.21 -1.81 -4.53
C LEU A 52 -14.68 -0.65 -5.41
N GLY A 53 -13.74 0.16 -5.89
CA GLY A 53 -14.03 1.31 -6.75
C GLY A 53 -14.79 0.93 -8.03
N THR A 54 -14.38 -0.15 -8.70
CA THR A 54 -15.08 -0.65 -9.90
C THR A 54 -16.53 -1.04 -9.62
N ARG A 55 -16.83 -1.65 -8.47
CA ARG A 55 -18.21 -2.00 -8.10
C ARG A 55 -19.05 -0.80 -7.75
N ALA A 56 -18.49 0.13 -6.98
CA ALA A 56 -19.15 1.38 -6.66
C ALA A 56 -19.51 2.14 -7.95
N ALA A 57 -18.55 2.26 -8.88
CA ALA A 57 -18.79 2.89 -10.18
C ALA A 57 -19.92 2.21 -10.96
N HIS A 58 -19.91 0.87 -11.08
CA HIS A 58 -20.96 0.12 -11.76
C HIS A 58 -22.35 0.34 -11.14
N ALA A 59 -22.44 0.33 -9.81
CA ALA A 59 -23.70 0.57 -9.11
C ALA A 59 -24.24 1.98 -9.34
N LEU A 60 -23.36 2.99 -9.32
CA LEU A 60 -23.72 4.38 -9.56
C LEU A 60 -24.16 4.60 -11.02
N THR A 61 -23.48 3.99 -12.00
CA THR A 61 -23.87 4.07 -13.42
C THR A 61 -25.19 3.36 -13.70
N THR A 62 -25.41 2.17 -13.14
CA THR A 62 -26.67 1.41 -13.31
C THR A 62 -27.85 2.19 -12.73
N THR A 63 -27.66 2.83 -11.57
CA THR A 63 -28.70 3.65 -10.92
C THR A 63 -29.10 4.85 -11.77
N HIS A 64 -28.13 5.49 -12.44
CA HIS A 64 -28.40 6.66 -13.29
C HIS A 64 -29.07 6.32 -14.64
N LEU A 65 -28.99 5.07 -15.11
CA LEU A 65 -29.67 4.62 -16.33
C LEU A 65 -31.09 4.11 -16.09
N ALA A 66 -31.42 3.79 -14.83
CA ALA A 66 -32.73 3.29 -14.43
C ALA A 66 -33.68 4.38 -13.90
N ALA A 67 -33.21 5.62 -13.79
CA ALA A 67 -33.98 6.83 -13.45
C ALA A 67 -34.28 7.65 -14.71
#